data_AF-A0A1G2ERG2-F1
#
_entry.id   AF-A0A1G2ERG2-F1
#
_cell.length_a   1.000
_cell.length_b   1.000
_cell.length_c   1.000
_cell.angle_alpha   90.00
_cell.angle_beta   90.00
_cell.angle_gamma   90.00
#
_symmetry.space_group_name_H-M   'P 1'
#
loop_
_entity.id
_entity.type
_entity.pdbx_description
1 polymer ?
#
loop_
_entity_poly.entity_id
_entity_poly.type
_entity_poly.pdbx_seq_one_letter_code
_entity_poly.pdbx_strand_id
1 'polypeptide(L)'
;MIETQKIRNFFPAIRAGRIISNNAASTQVPIQLLELLNKLVVQYDNVHRGQSKFSILTTELFEASYDTIAQFINAPSRKSIVLYRNATEAINSVMYSLMTEFREGDNIVTTFMEHNSNYVPWYGLCKEILPKFGIKVECRLAKFDKETGELDLNQLKSLVDKKTKIVCCSGASNFLGTKNPIKEIREIANTSGYIQPSGEKKSYLLVDGAQMVPNFLTDVKDLDVDFLVWSFHKMLAPFGVGALYAKEELLSNIRPFLYGGDMIAEGEVSPDKVGYNKLPWKFTAGTPNILGTILSAQAVRLIMDFSLNPGKFVYFMTDKKLELSDVKRAMEK
;
A
#
# COMPACT_ATOMS: atom_id res chain seq x y z
N MET A 1 18.97 -7.80 -20.99
CA MET A 1 19.78 -7.60 -19.77
C MET A 1 19.69 -6.14 -19.36
N ILE A 2 19.43 -5.85 -18.08
CA ILE A 2 19.34 -4.49 -17.55
C ILE A 2 20.73 -3.82 -17.60
N GLU A 3 20.83 -2.60 -18.13
CA GLU A 3 22.10 -1.86 -18.21
C GLU A 3 22.44 -1.17 -16.87
N THR A 4 22.78 -1.97 -15.86
CA THR A 4 22.97 -1.51 -14.46
C THR A 4 23.97 -0.37 -14.32
N GLN A 5 25.06 -0.35 -15.10
CA GLN A 5 26.05 0.72 -15.03
C GLN A 5 25.47 2.08 -15.48
N LYS A 6 24.58 2.10 -16.48
CA LYS A 6 23.86 3.33 -16.86
C LYS A 6 22.94 3.80 -15.75
N ILE A 7 22.24 2.87 -15.11
CA ILE A 7 21.29 3.17 -14.01
C ILE A 7 22.02 3.77 -12.81
N ARG A 8 23.18 3.22 -12.43
CA ARG A 8 24.00 3.69 -11.30
C ARG A 8 24.39 5.17 -11.42
N ASN A 9 24.52 5.71 -12.62
CA ASN A 9 24.85 7.13 -12.85
C ASN A 9 23.76 8.10 -12.39
N PHE A 10 22.52 7.61 -12.19
CA PHE A 10 21.42 8.43 -11.69
C PHE A 10 21.42 8.59 -10.17
N PHE A 11 22.27 7.86 -9.43
CA PHE A 11 22.27 7.84 -7.97
C PHE A 11 23.47 8.58 -7.39
N PRO A 12 23.28 9.77 -6.76
CA PRO A 12 24.38 10.55 -6.19
C PRO A 12 25.21 9.77 -5.16
N ALA A 13 24.56 8.99 -4.29
CA ALA A 13 25.25 8.18 -3.28
C ALA A 13 26.25 7.19 -3.89
N ILE A 14 25.86 6.54 -5.00
CA ILE A 14 26.73 5.58 -5.71
C ILE A 14 27.87 6.32 -6.41
N ARG A 15 27.58 7.45 -7.04
CA ARG A 15 28.61 8.30 -7.68
C ARG A 15 29.64 8.85 -6.70
N ALA A 16 29.25 9.05 -5.45
CA ALA A 16 30.15 9.42 -4.36
C ALA A 16 30.99 8.24 -3.82
N GLY A 17 30.95 7.07 -4.47
CA GLY A 17 31.74 5.89 -4.09
C GLY A 17 31.14 5.05 -2.96
N ARG A 18 29.89 5.31 -2.53
CA ARG A 18 29.26 4.52 -1.45
C ARG A 18 28.80 3.15 -1.96
N ILE A 19 29.10 2.12 -1.17
CA ILE A 19 28.52 0.78 -1.35
C ILE A 19 27.16 0.75 -0.63
N ILE A 20 26.10 0.38 -1.34
CA ILE A 20 24.73 0.34 -0.82
C ILE A 20 24.28 -1.11 -0.73
N SER A 21 24.13 -1.62 0.49
CA SER A 21 23.74 -3.00 0.78
C SER A 21 22.50 -3.14 1.66
N ASN A 22 21.80 -2.04 1.96
CA ASN A 22 20.64 -2.02 2.88
C ASN A 22 19.34 -1.52 2.23
N ASN A 23 19.14 -1.80 0.93
CA ASN A 23 17.97 -1.32 0.17
C ASN A 23 16.64 -1.89 0.67
N ALA A 24 16.66 -3.10 1.28
CA ALA A 24 15.48 -3.69 1.90
C ALA A 24 14.94 -2.85 3.08
N ALA A 25 15.78 -2.05 3.73
CA ALA A 25 15.34 -1.07 4.72
C ALA A 25 14.85 0.21 4.05
N SER A 26 15.68 0.82 3.19
CA SER A 26 15.31 1.98 2.38
C SER A 26 16.25 2.16 1.21
N THR A 27 15.70 2.56 0.07
CA THR A 27 16.43 2.76 -1.19
C THR A 27 17.06 4.15 -1.28
N GLN A 28 18.02 4.30 -2.20
CA GLN A 28 18.61 5.60 -2.51
C GLN A 28 17.73 6.41 -3.47
N VAL A 29 17.89 7.73 -3.44
CA VAL A 29 17.11 8.65 -4.27
C VAL A 29 17.87 8.95 -5.57
N PRO A 30 17.25 8.78 -6.75
CA PRO A 30 17.83 9.23 -8.01
C PRO A 30 17.77 10.75 -8.13
N ILE A 31 18.77 11.35 -8.80
CA ILE A 31 18.92 12.81 -8.91
C ILE A 31 17.69 13.48 -9.55
N GLN A 32 17.01 12.77 -10.46
CA GLN A 32 15.78 13.21 -11.13
C GLN A 32 14.68 13.64 -10.15
N LEU A 33 14.51 12.91 -9.04
CA LEU A 33 13.49 13.25 -8.05
C LEU A 33 13.87 14.49 -7.24
N LEU A 34 15.16 14.73 -7.01
CA LEU A 34 15.63 15.94 -6.33
C LEU A 34 15.45 17.18 -7.21
N GLU A 35 15.76 17.06 -8.51
CA GLU A 35 15.54 18.11 -9.50
C GLU A 35 14.04 18.44 -9.63
N LEU A 36 13.19 17.40 -9.67
CA LEU A 36 11.74 17.58 -9.69
C LEU A 36 11.23 18.28 -8.43
N LEU A 37 11.70 17.88 -7.24
CA LEU A 37 11.32 18.54 -5.99
C LEU A 37 11.66 20.04 -6.03
N ASN A 38 12.87 20.40 -6.46
CA ASN A 38 13.28 21.81 -6.58
C ASN A 38 12.36 22.60 -7.51
N LYS A 39 11.91 21.99 -8.61
CA LYS A 39 10.94 22.62 -9.52
C LYS A 39 9.56 22.79 -8.87
N LEU A 40 9.05 21.74 -8.22
CA LEU A 40 7.71 21.74 -7.63
C LEU A 40 7.58 22.71 -6.45
N VAL A 41 8.63 22.85 -5.63
CA VAL A 41 8.60 23.77 -4.48
C VAL A 41 8.37 25.23 -4.90
N VAL A 42 8.92 25.64 -6.05
CA VAL A 42 8.71 27.01 -6.59
C VAL A 42 7.27 27.20 -7.09
N GLN A 43 6.61 26.13 -7.52
CA GLN A 43 5.27 26.14 -8.11
C GLN A 43 4.17 25.68 -7.13
N TYR A 44 4.53 25.49 -5.86
CA TYR A 44 3.68 24.83 -4.90
C TYR A 44 2.48 25.69 -4.51
N ASP A 45 1.30 25.06 -4.55
CA ASP A 45 0.09 25.55 -3.91
C ASP A 45 -0.69 24.33 -3.36
N ASN A 46 -1.66 24.57 -2.47
CA ASN A 46 -2.46 23.47 -1.92
C ASN A 46 -3.41 22.87 -2.99
N VAL A 47 -3.80 21.60 -2.81
CA VAL A 47 -4.69 20.88 -3.73
C VAL A 47 -6.17 21.08 -3.39
N HIS A 48 -7.05 20.86 -4.38
CA HIS A 48 -8.51 20.81 -4.27
C HIS A 48 -9.25 22.10 -3.85
N ARG A 49 -8.57 23.10 -3.26
CA ARG A 49 -9.22 24.30 -2.69
C ARG A 49 -8.90 25.63 -3.37
N GLY A 50 -7.96 25.65 -4.31
CA GLY A 50 -7.52 26.89 -4.95
C GLY A 50 -7.98 27.00 -6.39
N GLN A 51 -8.25 28.24 -6.82
CA GLN A 51 -8.51 28.59 -8.23
C GLN A 51 -7.28 29.18 -8.92
N SER A 52 -6.15 29.28 -8.20
CA SER A 52 -4.90 29.75 -8.78
C SER A 52 -4.40 28.77 -9.84
N LYS A 53 -3.64 29.27 -10.83
CA LYS A 53 -2.99 28.44 -11.84
C LYS A 53 -2.14 27.32 -11.21
N PHE A 54 -1.45 27.62 -10.11
CA PHE A 54 -0.57 26.66 -9.45
C PHE A 54 -1.33 25.65 -8.59
N SER A 55 -2.48 26.02 -8.01
CA SER A 55 -3.35 25.08 -7.31
C SER A 55 -3.99 24.07 -8.26
N ILE A 56 -4.42 24.52 -9.45
CA ILE A 56 -4.94 23.64 -10.51
C ILE A 56 -3.85 22.67 -10.96
N LEU A 57 -2.66 23.18 -11.33
CA LEU A 57 -1.53 22.34 -11.76
C LEU A 57 -1.11 21.33 -10.69
N THR A 58 -1.01 21.76 -9.42
CA THR A 58 -0.62 20.87 -8.33
C THR A 58 -1.68 19.80 -8.08
N THR A 59 -2.96 20.15 -8.20
CA THR A 59 -4.07 19.19 -8.12
C THR A 59 -3.99 18.15 -9.22
N GLU A 60 -3.77 18.56 -10.47
CA GLU A 60 -3.64 17.63 -11.61
C GLU A 60 -2.49 16.63 -11.40
N LEU A 61 -1.31 17.12 -10.97
CA LEU A 61 -0.15 16.26 -10.69
C LEU A 61 -0.41 15.32 -9.51
N PHE A 62 -1.04 15.82 -8.45
CA PHE A 62 -1.39 15.03 -7.26
C PHE A 62 -2.38 13.92 -7.62
N GLU A 63 -3.43 14.23 -8.37
CA GLU A 63 -4.42 13.26 -8.81
C GLU A 63 -3.86 12.21 -9.78
N ALA A 64 -3.05 12.64 -10.75
CA ALA A 64 -2.36 11.73 -11.69
C ALA A 64 -1.37 10.78 -10.98
N SER A 65 -0.93 11.15 -9.76
CA SER A 65 -0.11 10.27 -8.92
C SER A 65 -0.89 9.05 -8.47
N TYR A 66 -2.16 9.20 -8.09
CA TYR A 66 -3.01 8.07 -7.73
C TYR A 66 -3.27 7.14 -8.92
N ASP A 67 -3.45 7.70 -10.12
CA ASP A 67 -3.57 6.87 -11.34
C ASP A 67 -2.32 6.06 -11.63
N THR A 68 -1.15 6.70 -11.54
CA THR A 68 0.14 6.03 -11.77
C THR A 68 0.32 4.88 -10.77
N ILE A 69 -0.02 5.13 -9.51
CA ILE A 69 0.02 4.12 -8.44
C ILE A 69 -0.96 2.98 -8.71
N ALA A 70 -2.21 3.28 -9.08
CA ALA A 70 -3.22 2.29 -9.40
C ALA A 70 -2.80 1.42 -10.59
N GLN A 71 -2.30 2.03 -11.66
CA GLN A 71 -1.84 1.33 -12.87
C GLN A 71 -0.68 0.37 -12.57
N PHE A 72 0.27 0.78 -11.73
CA PHE A 72 1.45 -0.03 -11.40
C PHE A 72 1.11 -1.38 -10.73
N ILE A 73 0.03 -1.43 -9.95
CA ILE A 73 -0.44 -2.67 -9.31
C ILE A 73 -1.64 -3.32 -10.02
N ASN A 74 -1.98 -2.83 -11.22
CA ASN A 74 -3.19 -3.20 -11.97
C ASN A 74 -4.52 -3.02 -11.20
N ALA A 75 -4.62 -2.04 -10.29
CA ALA A 75 -5.88 -1.70 -9.64
C ALA A 75 -6.92 -1.21 -10.66
N PRO A 76 -8.23 -1.40 -10.41
CA PRO A 76 -9.28 -0.99 -11.34
C PRO A 76 -9.34 0.53 -11.55
N SER A 77 -9.08 1.31 -10.50
CA SER A 77 -9.00 2.77 -10.60
C SER A 77 -8.26 3.39 -9.40
N ARG A 78 -7.97 4.69 -9.48
CA ARG A 78 -7.47 5.48 -8.35
C ARG A 78 -8.35 5.44 -7.10
N LYS A 79 -9.65 5.12 -7.23
CA LYS A 79 -10.59 5.06 -6.10
C LYS A 79 -10.23 3.95 -5.12
N SER A 80 -9.49 2.94 -5.56
CA SER A 80 -8.96 1.87 -4.73
C SER A 80 -7.69 2.22 -3.98
N ILE A 81 -7.12 3.42 -4.15
CA ILE A 81 -5.83 3.81 -3.60
C ILE A 81 -6.03 4.84 -2.49
N VAL A 82 -5.47 4.57 -1.31
CA VAL A 82 -5.38 5.50 -0.19
C VAL A 82 -3.92 5.70 0.17
N LEU A 83 -3.50 6.95 0.40
CA LEU A 83 -2.12 7.27 0.75
C LEU A 83 -1.99 7.67 2.22
N TYR A 84 -0.97 7.11 2.87
CA TYR A 84 -0.59 7.37 4.26
C TYR A 84 0.91 7.70 4.32
N ARG A 85 1.48 7.91 5.50
CA ARG A 85 2.92 8.19 5.65
C ARG A 85 3.81 6.99 5.31
N ASN A 86 3.30 5.77 5.52
CA ASN A 86 4.00 4.51 5.26
C ASN A 86 3.04 3.31 5.35
N ALA A 87 3.53 2.11 5.04
CA ALA A 87 2.79 0.85 5.14
C ALA A 87 2.30 0.56 6.57
N THR A 88 3.07 0.94 7.61
CA THR A 88 2.65 0.76 9.00
C THR A 88 1.37 1.53 9.30
N GLU A 89 1.30 2.79 8.89
CA GLU A 89 0.09 3.61 9.06
C GLU A 89 -1.06 3.08 8.22
N ALA A 90 -0.80 2.59 7.00
CA ALA A 90 -1.79 1.92 6.17
C ALA A 90 -2.39 0.67 6.86
N ILE A 91 -1.58 -0.19 7.47
CA ILE A 91 -2.07 -1.36 8.23
C ILE A 91 -2.88 -0.92 9.44
N ASN A 92 -2.42 0.08 10.18
CA ASN A 92 -3.16 0.63 11.32
C ASN A 92 -4.51 1.22 10.87
N SER A 93 -4.56 1.84 9.69
CA SER A 93 -5.82 2.33 9.15
C SER A 93 -6.83 1.20 8.96
N VAL A 94 -6.42 0.07 8.36
CA VAL A 94 -7.27 -1.11 8.20
C VAL A 94 -7.70 -1.67 9.56
N MET A 95 -6.76 -1.84 10.49
CA MET A 95 -7.03 -2.31 11.84
C MET A 95 -8.09 -1.46 12.54
N TYR A 96 -7.92 -0.13 12.58
CA TYR A 96 -8.87 0.78 13.22
C TYR A 96 -10.22 0.86 12.49
N SER A 97 -10.21 0.82 11.15
CA SER A 97 -11.44 0.77 10.34
C SER A 97 -12.27 -0.48 10.63
N LEU A 98 -11.62 -1.63 10.82
CA LEU A 98 -12.28 -2.90 11.14
C LEU A 98 -12.57 -3.10 12.63
N MET A 99 -11.97 -2.30 13.53
CA MET A 99 -12.09 -2.46 14.99
C MET A 99 -13.55 -2.60 15.45
N THR A 100 -14.45 -1.80 14.90
CA THR A 100 -15.87 -1.80 15.29
C THR A 100 -16.70 -2.97 14.72
N GLU A 101 -16.10 -3.73 13.80
CA GLU A 101 -16.74 -4.88 13.15
C GLU A 101 -16.40 -6.22 13.81
N PHE A 102 -15.37 -6.29 14.64
CA PHE A 102 -15.03 -7.50 15.38
C PHE A 102 -16.13 -7.84 16.40
N ARG A 103 -16.36 -9.14 16.58
CA ARG A 103 -17.32 -9.70 17.55
C ARG A 103 -16.61 -10.63 18.53
N GLU A 104 -17.28 -10.89 19.66
CA GLU A 104 -16.81 -11.83 20.67
C GLU A 104 -16.54 -13.21 20.04
N GLY A 105 -15.33 -13.73 20.26
CA GLY A 105 -14.89 -15.02 19.75
C GLY A 105 -14.45 -15.02 18.28
N ASP A 106 -14.39 -13.86 17.63
CA ASP A 106 -13.70 -13.75 16.33
C ASP A 106 -12.20 -14.01 16.50
N ASN A 107 -11.52 -14.31 15.40
CA ASN A 107 -10.07 -14.41 15.36
C ASN A 107 -9.47 -13.72 14.12
N ILE A 108 -8.19 -13.43 14.25
CA ILE A 108 -7.28 -12.98 13.20
C ILE A 108 -6.23 -14.06 13.02
N VAL A 109 -5.93 -14.40 11.77
CA VAL A 109 -4.83 -15.32 11.44
C VAL A 109 -3.72 -14.51 10.78
N THR A 110 -2.51 -14.59 11.33
CA THR A 110 -1.30 -13.99 10.74
C THR A 110 -0.14 -14.99 10.80
N THR A 111 1.08 -14.58 10.46
CA THR A 111 2.23 -15.50 10.34
C THR A 111 3.39 -15.11 11.25
N PHE A 112 4.29 -16.07 11.52
CA PHE A 112 5.58 -15.77 12.18
C PHE A 112 6.59 -15.09 11.24
N MET A 113 6.26 -14.89 9.96
CA MET A 113 7.11 -14.23 8.96
C MET A 113 6.85 -12.72 8.87
N GLU A 114 5.87 -12.19 9.62
CA GLU A 114 5.47 -10.80 9.53
C GLU A 114 6.56 -9.83 9.99
N HIS A 115 6.64 -8.69 9.31
CA HIS A 115 7.28 -7.51 9.89
C HIS A 115 6.45 -7.00 11.07
N ASN A 116 7.08 -6.34 12.05
CA ASN A 116 6.38 -5.78 13.21
C ASN A 116 5.20 -4.86 12.83
N SER A 117 5.31 -4.16 11.69
CA SER A 117 4.23 -3.34 11.13
C SER A 117 2.95 -4.13 10.82
N ASN A 118 3.04 -5.42 10.52
CA ASN A 118 1.91 -6.31 10.25
C ASN A 118 1.66 -7.35 11.35
N TYR A 119 2.29 -7.19 12.51
CA TYR A 119 2.05 -8.03 13.70
C TYR A 119 1.56 -7.20 14.89
N VAL A 120 2.31 -6.15 15.24
CA VAL A 120 2.05 -5.32 16.44
C VAL A 120 0.66 -4.69 16.43
N PRO A 121 0.12 -4.17 15.30
CA PRO A 121 -1.25 -3.63 15.29
C PRO A 121 -2.28 -4.68 15.72
N TRP A 122 -2.23 -5.89 15.14
CA TRP A 122 -3.16 -6.96 15.46
C TRP A 122 -3.00 -7.48 16.89
N TYR A 123 -1.75 -7.56 17.37
CA TYR A 123 -1.48 -7.86 18.77
C TYR A 123 -2.14 -6.82 19.70
N GLY A 124 -1.89 -5.52 19.47
CA GLY A 124 -2.46 -4.44 20.26
C GLY A 124 -3.99 -4.43 20.20
N LEU A 125 -4.58 -4.66 19.02
CA LEU A 125 -6.02 -4.79 18.87
C LEU A 125 -6.59 -5.89 19.76
N CYS A 126 -6.02 -7.10 19.69
CA CYS A 126 -6.53 -8.27 20.41
C CYS A 126 -6.23 -8.25 21.92
N LYS A 127 -5.07 -7.71 22.33
CA LYS A 127 -4.58 -7.80 23.71
C LYS A 127 -4.78 -6.54 24.53
N GLU A 128 -4.87 -5.37 23.90
CA GLU A 128 -4.86 -4.08 24.60
C GLU A 128 -6.11 -3.24 24.35
N ILE A 129 -6.67 -3.29 23.13
CA ILE A 129 -7.78 -2.42 22.73
C ILE A 129 -9.13 -3.12 22.95
N LEU A 130 -9.42 -4.20 22.22
CA LEU A 130 -10.73 -4.87 22.27
C LEU A 130 -11.15 -5.38 23.67
N PRO A 131 -10.23 -5.88 24.53
CA PRO A 131 -10.58 -6.26 25.89
C PRO A 131 -11.18 -5.13 26.74
N LYS A 132 -10.81 -3.87 26.46
CA LYS A 132 -11.40 -2.70 27.15
C LYS A 132 -12.87 -2.47 26.79
N PHE A 133 -13.31 -3.04 25.67
CA PHE A 133 -14.70 -3.05 25.22
C PHE A 133 -15.43 -4.35 25.56
N GLY A 134 -14.79 -5.25 26.33
CA GLY A 134 -15.35 -6.56 26.66
C GLY A 134 -15.41 -7.52 25.46
N ILE A 135 -14.66 -7.24 24.39
CA ILE A 135 -14.58 -8.08 23.19
C ILE A 135 -13.25 -8.85 23.21
N LYS A 136 -13.31 -10.17 23.13
CA LYS A 136 -12.16 -11.06 23.03
C LYS A 136 -12.02 -11.55 21.59
N VAL A 137 -10.87 -11.26 21.02
CA VAL A 137 -10.44 -11.74 19.69
C VAL A 137 -9.11 -12.46 19.84
N GLU A 138 -8.98 -13.61 19.18
CA GLU A 138 -7.71 -14.35 19.14
C GLU A 138 -6.82 -13.86 18.00
N CYS A 139 -5.52 -13.76 18.26
CA CYS A 139 -4.51 -13.61 17.22
C CYS A 139 -3.76 -14.94 17.08
N ARG A 140 -3.94 -15.62 15.96
CA ARG A 140 -3.40 -16.95 15.65
C ARG A 140 -2.24 -16.83 14.68
N LEU A 141 -1.18 -17.60 14.88
CA LEU A 141 0.08 -17.48 14.14
C LEU A 141 0.44 -18.76 13.40
N ALA A 142 0.42 -18.70 12.06
CA ALA A 142 0.97 -19.73 11.19
C ALA A 142 2.50 -19.69 11.21
N LYS A 143 3.13 -20.85 11.37
CA LYS A 143 4.58 -21.04 11.37
C LYS A 143 5.09 -21.11 9.93
N PHE A 144 6.40 -21.13 9.84
CA PHE A 144 7.14 -21.41 8.62
C PHE A 144 8.15 -22.51 8.91
N ASP A 145 8.54 -23.23 7.88
CA ASP A 145 9.58 -24.24 7.96
C ASP A 145 10.95 -23.56 8.12
N LYS A 146 11.70 -23.94 9.16
CA LYS A 146 12.95 -23.26 9.52
C LYS A 146 14.12 -23.59 8.60
N GLU A 147 14.04 -24.67 7.83
CA GLU A 147 15.11 -25.11 6.93
C GLU A 147 14.95 -24.49 5.55
N THR A 148 13.72 -24.51 5.01
CA THR A 148 13.37 -23.96 3.70
C THR A 148 13.02 -22.48 3.74
N GLY A 149 12.54 -21.98 4.89
CA GLY A 149 12.03 -20.62 5.03
C GLY A 149 10.64 -20.43 4.44
N GLU A 150 9.93 -21.50 4.06
CA GLU A 150 8.61 -21.47 3.44
C GLU A 150 7.48 -21.42 4.47
N LEU A 151 6.40 -20.70 4.17
CA LEU A 151 5.21 -20.63 5.02
C LEU A 151 4.51 -22.00 5.11
N ASP A 152 4.16 -22.45 6.32
CA ASP A 152 3.40 -23.68 6.50
C ASP A 152 1.91 -23.44 6.16
N LEU A 153 1.57 -23.65 4.89
CA LEU A 153 0.21 -23.47 4.37
C LEU A 153 -0.79 -24.46 4.98
N ASN A 154 -0.35 -25.65 5.38
CA ASN A 154 -1.22 -26.64 6.01
C ASN A 154 -1.61 -26.17 7.42
N GLN A 155 -0.65 -25.66 8.17
CA GLN A 155 -0.94 -25.06 9.48
C GLN A 155 -1.79 -23.80 9.32
N LEU A 156 -1.47 -22.91 8.37
CA LEU A 156 -2.29 -21.73 8.07
C LEU A 156 -3.75 -22.12 7.84
N LYS A 157 -3.99 -23.13 6.98
CA LYS A 157 -5.32 -23.67 6.71
C LYS A 157 -6.02 -24.20 7.95
N SER A 158 -5.30 -24.87 8.85
CA SER A 158 -5.87 -25.38 10.11
C SER A 158 -6.28 -24.29 11.11
N LEU A 159 -5.73 -23.07 10.99
CA LEU A 159 -6.03 -21.95 11.88
C LEU A 159 -7.24 -21.12 11.42
N VAL A 160 -7.59 -21.22 10.14
CA VAL A 160 -8.69 -20.50 9.52
C VAL A 160 -10.01 -21.25 9.73
N ASP A 161 -10.99 -20.57 10.31
CA ASP A 161 -12.31 -21.12 10.61
C ASP A 161 -13.43 -20.07 10.41
N LYS A 162 -14.67 -20.45 10.74
CA LYS A 162 -15.86 -19.59 10.63
C LYS A 162 -15.85 -18.34 11.51
N LYS A 163 -14.84 -18.18 12.37
CA LYS A 163 -14.61 -17.03 13.23
C LYS A 163 -13.44 -16.16 12.75
N THR A 164 -12.70 -16.61 11.73
CA THR A 164 -11.58 -15.85 11.16
C THR A 164 -12.09 -14.68 10.34
N LYS A 165 -12.06 -13.47 10.89
CA LYS A 165 -12.51 -12.27 10.18
C LYS A 165 -11.54 -11.86 9.06
N ILE A 166 -10.24 -11.95 9.34
CA ILE A 166 -9.17 -11.50 8.45
C ILE A 166 -7.94 -12.40 8.58
N VAL A 167 -7.33 -12.67 7.42
CA VAL A 167 -6.01 -13.30 7.28
C VAL A 167 -5.03 -12.22 6.84
N CYS A 168 -3.91 -12.12 7.53
CA CYS A 168 -2.83 -11.18 7.23
C CYS A 168 -1.57 -11.96 6.88
N CYS A 169 -0.87 -11.56 5.82
CA CYS A 169 0.42 -12.15 5.49
C CYS A 169 1.37 -11.16 4.82
N SER A 170 2.67 -11.39 4.98
CA SER A 170 3.68 -10.71 4.18
C SER A 170 3.69 -11.25 2.76
N GLY A 171 3.74 -10.36 1.77
CA GLY A 171 3.95 -10.70 0.36
C GLY A 171 5.34 -11.30 0.11
N ALA A 172 6.35 -10.72 0.77
CA ALA A 172 7.70 -11.24 0.78
C ALA A 172 8.39 -10.89 2.11
N SER A 173 9.02 -11.87 2.75
CA SER A 173 9.72 -11.66 4.02
C SER A 173 10.88 -10.68 3.85
N ASN A 174 10.94 -9.64 4.69
CA ASN A 174 12.08 -8.72 4.71
C ASN A 174 13.34 -9.32 5.34
N PHE A 175 13.22 -10.48 5.99
CA PHE A 175 14.33 -11.16 6.64
C PHE A 175 14.80 -12.36 5.80
N LEU A 176 13.89 -13.26 5.43
CA LEU A 176 14.23 -14.49 4.68
C LEU A 176 14.28 -14.27 3.16
N GLY A 177 13.63 -13.22 2.65
CA GLY A 177 13.45 -13.03 1.20
C GLY A 177 12.38 -13.96 0.58
N THR A 178 11.81 -14.90 1.34
CA THR A 178 10.75 -15.80 0.89
C THR A 178 9.57 -15.01 0.34
N LYS A 179 9.19 -15.31 -0.90
CA LYS A 179 7.95 -14.81 -1.52
C LYS A 179 6.82 -15.78 -1.21
N ASN A 180 5.80 -15.31 -0.50
CA ASN A 180 4.68 -16.18 -0.11
C ASN A 180 3.70 -16.39 -1.28
N PRO A 181 3.08 -17.58 -1.41
CA PRO A 181 2.13 -17.87 -2.48
C PRO A 181 0.75 -17.26 -2.18
N ILE A 182 0.60 -15.97 -2.47
CA ILE A 182 -0.59 -15.18 -2.11
C ILE A 182 -1.90 -15.76 -2.66
N LYS A 183 -1.89 -16.37 -3.85
CA LYS A 183 -3.07 -17.03 -4.41
C LYS A 183 -3.53 -18.21 -3.56
N GLU A 184 -2.60 -19.03 -3.07
CA GLU A 184 -2.94 -20.17 -2.20
C GLU A 184 -3.45 -19.69 -0.83
N ILE A 185 -2.87 -18.61 -0.30
CA ILE A 185 -3.35 -17.98 0.93
C ILE A 185 -4.77 -17.40 0.75
N ARG A 186 -5.07 -16.81 -0.41
CA ARG A 186 -6.41 -16.33 -0.77
C ARG A 186 -7.41 -17.49 -0.80
N GLU A 187 -7.06 -18.61 -1.42
CA GLU A 187 -7.90 -19.81 -1.42
C GLU A 187 -8.17 -20.31 0.00
N ILE A 188 -7.15 -20.37 0.86
CA ILE A 188 -7.33 -20.73 2.27
C ILE A 188 -8.29 -19.75 2.97
N ALA A 189 -8.10 -18.44 2.80
CA ALA A 189 -8.97 -17.42 3.39
C ALA A 189 -10.43 -17.47 2.87
N ASN A 190 -10.64 -17.94 1.63
CA ASN A 190 -11.98 -18.19 1.06
C ASN A 190 -12.71 -19.35 1.75
N THR A 191 -11.99 -20.31 2.34
CA THR A 191 -12.61 -21.47 3.00
C THR A 191 -13.17 -21.19 4.39
N SER A 192 -12.95 -20.00 4.96
CA SER A 192 -13.29 -19.72 6.36
C SER A 192 -14.79 -19.80 6.66
N GLY A 193 -15.63 -19.37 5.71
CA GLY A 193 -17.07 -19.23 5.93
C GLY A 193 -17.47 -18.07 6.86
N TYR A 194 -16.54 -17.17 7.18
CA TYR A 194 -16.84 -15.95 7.94
C TYR A 194 -17.76 -15.02 7.13
N ILE A 195 -18.83 -14.52 7.75
CA ILE A 195 -19.81 -13.64 7.08
C ILE A 195 -19.37 -12.19 7.27
N GLN A 196 -18.88 -11.57 6.21
CA GLN A 196 -18.52 -10.15 6.20
C GLN A 196 -19.76 -9.25 6.23
N PRO A 197 -19.63 -7.95 6.60
CA PRO A 197 -20.75 -7.01 6.54
C PRO A 197 -21.42 -6.91 5.15
N SER A 198 -20.68 -7.20 4.07
CA SER A 198 -21.20 -7.28 2.70
C SER A 198 -22.09 -8.50 2.44
N GLY A 199 -22.08 -9.51 3.33
CA GLY A 199 -22.73 -10.81 3.15
C GLY A 199 -21.85 -11.88 2.51
N GLU A 200 -20.64 -11.53 2.03
CA GLU A 200 -19.69 -12.50 1.51
C GLU A 200 -19.22 -13.48 2.60
N LYS A 201 -19.05 -14.76 2.22
CA LYS A 201 -18.62 -15.84 3.12
C LYS A 201 -17.15 -16.17 2.92
N LYS A 202 -16.27 -15.27 3.38
CA LYS A 202 -14.81 -15.42 3.33
C LYS A 202 -14.15 -14.54 4.39
N SER A 203 -12.93 -14.87 4.77
CA SER A 203 -12.09 -13.93 5.53
C SER A 203 -11.57 -12.85 4.58
N TYR A 204 -11.41 -11.63 5.07
CA TYR A 204 -10.62 -10.66 4.31
C TYR A 204 -9.15 -11.10 4.22
N LEU A 205 -8.44 -10.69 3.17
CA LEU A 205 -7.01 -10.89 3.02
C LEU A 205 -6.28 -9.55 2.96
N LEU A 206 -5.40 -9.31 3.93
CA LEU A 206 -4.45 -8.20 3.92
C LEU A 206 -3.03 -8.71 3.63
N VAL A 207 -2.40 -8.13 2.60
CA VAL A 207 -1.03 -8.44 2.22
C VAL A 207 -0.10 -7.26 2.53
N ASP A 208 0.93 -7.49 3.36
CA ASP A 208 2.06 -6.57 3.48
C ASP A 208 2.98 -6.73 2.26
N GLY A 209 2.78 -5.84 1.30
CA GLY A 209 3.53 -5.78 0.06
C GLY A 209 4.81 -4.94 0.13
N ALA A 210 5.28 -4.53 1.31
CA ALA A 210 6.41 -3.61 1.43
C ALA A 210 7.71 -4.10 0.76
N GLN A 211 7.94 -5.42 0.70
CA GLN A 211 9.03 -6.02 -0.09
C GLN A 211 8.54 -6.68 -1.38
N MET A 212 7.24 -6.92 -1.52
CA MET A 212 6.69 -7.58 -2.71
C MET A 212 6.53 -6.60 -3.88
N VAL A 213 5.85 -5.47 -3.64
CA VAL A 213 5.54 -4.46 -4.66
C VAL A 213 6.78 -3.87 -5.33
N PRO A 214 7.90 -3.59 -4.62
CA PRO A 214 9.11 -3.09 -5.27
C PRO A 214 9.85 -4.10 -6.15
N ASN A 215 9.66 -5.41 -5.92
CA ASN A 215 10.53 -6.46 -6.46
C ASN A 215 9.81 -7.45 -7.38
N PHE A 216 8.49 -7.55 -7.32
CA PHE A 216 7.71 -8.51 -8.10
C PHE A 216 6.51 -7.85 -8.76
N LEU A 217 6.12 -8.37 -9.92
CA LEU A 217 4.84 -8.04 -10.52
C LEU A 217 3.72 -8.28 -9.49
N THR A 218 2.93 -7.24 -9.28
CA THR A 218 1.77 -7.27 -8.40
C THR A 218 0.55 -6.90 -9.21
N ASP A 219 -0.33 -7.88 -9.43
CA ASP A 219 -1.61 -7.66 -10.10
C ASP A 219 -2.71 -7.93 -9.07
N VAL A 220 -3.29 -6.88 -8.50
CA VAL A 220 -4.28 -7.03 -7.42
C VAL A 220 -5.59 -7.66 -7.87
N LYS A 221 -5.89 -7.63 -9.18
CA LYS A 221 -7.07 -8.31 -9.74
C LYS A 221 -6.83 -9.81 -9.80
N ASP A 222 -5.65 -10.21 -10.26
CA ASP A 222 -5.25 -11.62 -10.35
C ASP A 222 -4.99 -12.26 -8.97
N LEU A 223 -4.50 -11.47 -8.00
CA LEU A 223 -4.27 -11.92 -6.63
C LEU A 223 -5.53 -11.96 -5.76
N ASP A 224 -6.60 -11.26 -6.17
CA ASP A 224 -7.86 -11.10 -5.43
C ASP A 224 -7.70 -10.71 -3.95
N VAL A 225 -6.74 -9.83 -3.67
CA VAL A 225 -6.48 -9.30 -2.32
C VAL A 225 -7.53 -8.25 -1.94
N ASP A 226 -7.96 -8.24 -0.68
CA ASP A 226 -8.91 -7.25 -0.17
C ASP A 226 -8.17 -5.97 0.25
N PHE A 227 -6.96 -6.13 0.81
CA PHE A 227 -6.06 -5.03 1.17
C PHE A 227 -4.62 -5.38 0.75
N LEU A 228 -3.90 -4.41 0.18
CA LEU A 228 -2.47 -4.50 -0.10
C LEU A 228 -1.79 -3.21 0.36
N VAL A 229 -0.71 -3.31 1.11
CA VAL A 229 0.02 -2.14 1.62
C VAL A 229 1.49 -2.13 1.20
N TRP A 230 2.08 -0.95 0.99
CA TRP A 230 3.52 -0.83 0.78
C TRP A 230 4.03 0.59 1.08
N SER A 231 5.35 0.77 1.04
CA SER A 231 6.00 2.07 1.30
C SER A 231 6.93 2.47 0.17
N PHE A 232 6.87 3.74 -0.24
CA PHE A 232 7.67 4.24 -1.37
C PHE A 232 9.14 4.49 -1.03
N HIS A 233 9.52 4.54 0.26
CA HIS A 233 10.94 4.61 0.64
C HIS A 233 11.73 3.36 0.25
N LYS A 234 11.04 2.24 -0.03
CA LYS A 234 11.62 1.02 -0.63
C LYS A 234 11.52 1.01 -2.16
N MET A 235 11.04 2.10 -2.76
CA MET A 235 10.80 2.29 -4.20
C MET A 235 11.35 3.65 -4.67
N LEU A 236 12.59 3.96 -4.32
CA LEU A 236 13.35 5.17 -4.69
C LEU A 236 12.86 6.49 -4.08
N ALA A 237 11.77 6.49 -3.31
CA ALA A 237 11.08 7.69 -2.84
C ALA A 237 10.90 7.72 -1.30
N PRO A 238 11.94 8.05 -0.52
CA PRO A 238 11.89 8.20 0.92
C PRO A 238 11.27 9.53 1.37
N PHE A 239 10.12 9.90 0.80
CA PHE A 239 9.45 11.19 1.02
C PHE A 239 8.26 11.11 1.98
N GLY A 240 8.17 10.05 2.79
CA GLY A 240 7.09 9.89 3.78
C GLY A 240 5.73 9.59 3.15
N VAL A 241 5.69 8.70 2.16
CA VAL A 241 4.46 8.18 1.56
C VAL A 241 4.47 6.65 1.56
N GLY A 242 3.34 6.07 1.94
CA GLY A 242 2.96 4.69 1.70
C GLY A 242 1.57 4.63 1.10
N ALA A 243 1.21 3.46 0.61
CA ALA A 243 -0.09 3.24 -0.03
C ALA A 243 -0.80 2.05 0.58
N LEU A 244 -2.12 2.15 0.56
CA LEU A 244 -3.09 1.09 0.76
C LEU A 244 -3.89 0.97 -0.54
N TYR A 245 -3.83 -0.19 -1.18
CA TYR A 245 -4.88 -0.63 -2.07
C TYR A 245 -5.97 -1.32 -1.26
N ALA A 246 -7.22 -1.01 -1.54
CA ALA A 246 -8.36 -1.78 -1.07
C ALA A 246 -9.46 -1.78 -2.13
N LYS A 247 -10.26 -2.86 -2.17
CA LYS A 247 -11.40 -2.96 -3.10
C LYS A 247 -12.36 -1.79 -2.89
N GLU A 248 -12.91 -1.25 -3.98
CA GLU A 248 -13.75 -0.04 -3.93
C GLU A 248 -15.00 -0.25 -3.06
N GLU A 249 -15.61 -1.43 -3.12
CA GLU A 249 -16.75 -1.79 -2.28
C GLU A 249 -16.40 -1.83 -0.78
N LEU A 250 -15.16 -2.18 -0.42
CA LEU A 250 -14.70 -2.14 0.96
C LEU A 250 -14.51 -0.69 1.40
N LEU A 251 -13.76 0.12 0.64
CA LEU A 251 -13.53 1.53 0.95
C LEU A 251 -14.83 2.34 1.06
N SER A 252 -15.84 1.99 0.29
CA SER A 252 -17.16 2.63 0.35
C SER A 252 -17.83 2.42 1.72
N ASN A 253 -17.70 1.22 2.30
CA ASN A 253 -18.41 0.82 3.51
C ASN A 253 -17.59 1.01 4.80
N ILE A 254 -16.27 0.83 4.76
CA ILE A 254 -15.44 0.95 5.96
C ILE A 254 -15.35 2.41 6.44
N ARG A 255 -15.14 2.57 7.75
CA ARG A 255 -14.98 3.88 8.40
C ARG A 255 -13.59 4.46 8.13
N PRO A 256 -13.44 5.79 7.93
CA PRO A 256 -12.13 6.43 7.88
C PRO A 256 -11.32 6.27 9.18
N PHE A 257 -9.99 6.20 9.04
CA PHE A 257 -9.05 6.17 10.15
C PHE A 257 -8.87 7.56 10.79
N LEU A 258 -8.68 8.59 9.97
CA LEU A 258 -8.60 9.99 10.39
C LEU A 258 -9.90 10.70 10.01
N TYR A 259 -10.31 11.72 10.76
CA TYR A 259 -11.45 12.60 10.45
C TYR A 259 -10.98 14.06 10.49
N GLY A 260 -11.41 14.88 9.52
CA GLY A 260 -10.98 16.28 9.42
C GLY A 260 -11.47 16.97 8.16
N GLY A 261 -10.82 18.08 7.78
CA GLY A 261 -11.08 18.74 6.49
C GLY A 261 -10.67 17.88 5.29
N ASP A 262 -10.99 18.32 4.06
CA ASP A 262 -10.65 17.68 2.76
C ASP A 262 -11.32 16.32 2.47
N MET A 263 -11.62 15.55 3.51
CA MET A 263 -12.36 14.29 3.41
C MET A 263 -13.88 14.43 3.43
N ILE A 264 -14.38 15.63 3.72
CA ILE A 264 -15.82 15.94 3.74
C ILE A 264 -16.32 16.26 2.34
N ALA A 265 -17.59 15.97 2.08
CA ALA A 265 -18.27 16.48 0.90
C ALA A 265 -18.56 17.98 1.10
N GLU A 266 -18.27 18.79 0.08
CA GLU A 266 -18.47 20.23 0.14
C GLU A 266 -19.95 20.57 0.38
N GLY A 267 -20.22 21.45 1.35
CA GLY A 267 -21.58 21.82 1.74
C GLY A 267 -22.37 20.77 2.54
N GLU A 268 -21.80 19.59 2.84
CA GLU A 268 -22.50 18.51 3.55
C GLU A 268 -22.08 18.39 5.04
N VAL A 269 -21.70 19.49 5.67
CA VAL A 269 -21.39 19.52 7.11
C VAL A 269 -22.43 20.35 7.85
N SER A 270 -23.14 19.69 8.76
CA SER A 270 -24.12 20.30 9.67
C SER A 270 -23.96 19.73 11.09
N PRO A 271 -24.61 20.31 12.10
CA PRO A 271 -24.58 19.78 13.47
C PRO A 271 -25.02 18.30 13.59
N ASP A 272 -25.92 17.85 12.72
CA ASP A 272 -26.53 16.51 12.80
C ASP A 272 -25.94 15.51 11.79
N LYS A 273 -25.22 15.98 10.77
CA LYS A 273 -24.73 15.13 9.68
C LYS A 273 -23.41 15.63 9.09
N VAL A 274 -22.54 14.69 8.77
CA VAL A 274 -21.34 14.90 7.95
C VAL A 274 -21.40 13.98 6.73
N GLY A 275 -21.46 14.57 5.54
CA GLY A 275 -21.23 13.88 4.28
C GLY A 275 -19.74 13.72 4.01
N TYR A 276 -19.33 12.56 3.50
CA TYR A 276 -17.94 12.29 3.13
C TYR A 276 -17.72 12.44 1.63
N ASN A 277 -16.52 12.85 1.25
CA ASN A 277 -16.10 12.99 -0.13
C ASN A 277 -16.12 11.64 -0.85
N LYS A 278 -16.10 11.66 -2.19
CA LYS A 278 -16.00 10.45 -3.01
C LYS A 278 -14.63 9.79 -2.81
N LEU A 279 -14.54 8.51 -3.14
CA LEU A 279 -13.25 7.81 -3.16
C LEU A 279 -12.32 8.43 -4.22
N PRO A 280 -11.00 8.53 -3.93
CA PRO A 280 -10.34 8.11 -2.69
C PRO A 280 -10.32 9.19 -1.59
N TRP A 281 -10.81 10.40 -1.89
CA TRP A 281 -10.71 11.60 -1.03
C TRP A 281 -11.40 11.47 0.33
N LYS A 282 -12.38 10.55 0.46
CA LYS A 282 -12.92 10.10 1.75
C LYS A 282 -11.83 9.76 2.79
N PHE A 283 -10.64 9.35 2.36
CA PHE A 283 -9.55 8.94 3.24
C PHE A 283 -8.38 9.94 3.30
N THR A 284 -8.51 11.13 2.70
CA THR A 284 -7.48 12.19 2.71
C THR A 284 -7.89 13.31 3.67
N ALA A 285 -7.82 13.05 4.97
CA ALA A 285 -8.14 14.04 6.00
C ALA A 285 -7.02 15.07 6.17
N GLY A 286 -7.35 16.35 6.01
CA GLY A 286 -6.40 17.47 6.06
C GLY A 286 -5.47 17.53 4.85
N THR A 287 -4.59 18.53 4.83
CA THR A 287 -3.61 18.70 3.75
C THR A 287 -2.68 17.47 3.70
N PRO A 288 -2.66 16.72 2.58
CA PRO A 288 -1.83 15.52 2.46
C PRO A 288 -0.38 15.90 2.17
N ASN A 289 0.50 14.89 2.15
CA ASN A 289 1.87 15.05 1.67
C ASN A 289 1.89 15.13 0.13
N ILE A 290 1.53 16.30 -0.40
CA ILE A 290 1.34 16.53 -1.84
C ILE A 290 2.62 16.30 -2.64
N LEU A 291 3.72 16.97 -2.25
CA LEU A 291 5.01 16.86 -2.95
C LEU A 291 5.56 15.42 -2.87
N GLY A 292 5.50 14.80 -1.70
CA GLY A 292 5.92 13.41 -1.53
C GLY A 292 5.10 12.44 -2.38
N THR A 293 3.79 12.70 -2.55
CA THR A 293 2.90 11.89 -3.39
C THR A 293 3.31 11.97 -4.87
N ILE A 294 3.53 13.18 -5.37
CA ILE A 294 3.98 13.41 -6.75
C ILE A 294 5.34 12.74 -7.00
N LEU A 295 6.30 12.93 -6.09
CA LEU A 295 7.62 12.32 -6.18
C LEU A 295 7.56 10.79 -6.13
N SER A 296 6.67 10.22 -5.32
CA SER A 296 6.49 8.77 -5.19
C SER A 296 5.92 8.15 -6.46
N ALA A 297 4.92 8.77 -7.09
CA ALA A 297 4.42 8.32 -8.39
C ALA A 297 5.47 8.47 -9.50
N GLN A 298 6.25 9.54 -9.49
CA GLN A 298 7.34 9.70 -10.45
C GLN A 298 8.50 8.71 -10.21
N ALA A 299 8.71 8.25 -8.97
CA ALA A 299 9.65 7.19 -8.67
C ALA A 299 9.22 5.85 -9.29
N VAL A 300 7.91 5.54 -9.26
CA VAL A 300 7.36 4.39 -9.99
C VAL A 300 7.65 4.50 -11.49
N ARG A 301 7.43 5.68 -12.07
CA ARG A 301 7.74 5.94 -13.50
C ARG A 301 9.24 5.80 -13.81
N LEU A 302 10.12 6.20 -12.89
CA LEU A 302 11.57 5.98 -13.03
C LEU A 302 11.94 4.50 -12.95
N ILE A 303 11.30 3.71 -12.08
CA ILE A 303 11.50 2.25 -12.03
C ILE A 303 11.18 1.64 -13.40
N MET A 304 10.09 2.07 -14.04
CA MET A 304 9.73 1.65 -15.40
C MET A 304 10.80 2.01 -16.42
N ASP A 305 11.30 3.24 -16.40
CA ASP A 305 12.36 3.69 -17.32
C ASP A 305 13.70 3.01 -17.07
N PHE A 306 14.11 2.80 -15.83
CA PHE A 306 15.35 2.09 -15.52
C PHE A 306 15.28 0.63 -15.96
N SER A 307 14.12 -0.02 -15.84
CA SER A 307 13.95 -1.43 -16.20
C SER A 307 13.79 -1.63 -17.72
N LEU A 308 13.06 -0.75 -18.39
CA LEU A 308 12.71 -0.89 -19.81
C LEU A 308 13.63 -0.09 -20.75
N ASN A 309 14.04 1.10 -20.34
CA ASN A 309 14.67 2.13 -21.19
C ASN A 309 15.91 2.75 -20.53
N PRO A 310 16.89 1.98 -20.03
CA PRO A 310 17.98 2.52 -19.22
C PRO A 310 18.75 3.63 -19.95
N GLY A 311 18.71 4.85 -19.38
CA GLY A 311 19.33 6.04 -19.96
C GLY A 311 18.39 6.95 -20.76
N LYS A 312 17.10 6.60 -20.88
CA LYS A 312 16.06 7.42 -21.53
C LYS A 312 14.82 7.51 -20.64
N PHE A 313 14.12 8.64 -20.68
CA PHE A 313 12.87 8.84 -19.94
C PHE A 313 11.69 8.77 -20.90
N VAL A 314 11.00 7.63 -20.91
CA VAL A 314 9.78 7.37 -21.67
C VAL A 314 8.54 7.50 -20.79
N TYR A 315 8.67 7.26 -19.48
CA TYR A 315 7.58 7.33 -18.52
C TYR A 315 7.73 8.50 -17.54
N PHE A 316 8.93 8.76 -17.03
CA PHE A 316 9.17 9.84 -16.06
C PHE A 316 8.78 11.20 -16.64
N MET A 317 7.96 11.95 -15.90
CA MET A 317 7.43 13.28 -16.28
C MET A 317 6.64 13.30 -17.59
N THR A 318 5.99 12.18 -17.95
CA THR A 318 5.09 12.07 -19.10
C THR A 318 3.68 11.68 -18.67
N ASP A 319 2.71 11.84 -19.58
CA ASP A 319 1.33 11.37 -19.44
C ASP A 319 1.14 9.91 -19.90
N LYS A 320 2.20 9.25 -20.39
CA LYS A 320 2.14 7.86 -20.85
C LYS A 320 1.63 6.96 -19.74
N LYS A 321 0.56 6.21 -20.01
CA LYS A 321 0.00 5.24 -19.06
C LYS A 321 0.96 4.08 -18.80
N LEU A 322 0.93 3.55 -17.58
CA LEU A 322 1.62 2.31 -17.25
C LEU A 322 0.72 1.14 -17.63
N GLU A 323 0.84 0.69 -18.88
CA GLU A 323 0.11 -0.49 -19.35
C GLU A 323 0.59 -1.74 -18.61
N LEU A 324 -0.33 -2.66 -18.29
CA LEU A 324 0.02 -3.89 -17.55
C LEU A 324 1.13 -4.70 -18.24
N SER A 325 1.14 -4.70 -19.57
CA SER A 325 2.18 -5.39 -20.36
C SER A 325 3.56 -4.74 -20.18
N ASP A 326 3.62 -3.41 -19.99
CA ASP A 326 4.87 -2.71 -19.68
C ASP A 326 5.32 -3.04 -18.27
N VAL A 327 4.42 -2.97 -17.28
CA VAL A 327 4.72 -3.30 -15.88
C VAL A 327 5.22 -4.74 -15.77
N LYS A 328 4.54 -5.69 -16.40
CA LYS A 328 4.96 -7.09 -16.47
C LYS A 328 6.38 -7.23 -17.02
N ARG A 329 6.67 -6.63 -18.18
CA ARG A 329 8.02 -6.66 -18.77
C ARG A 329 9.07 -5.98 -17.89
N ALA A 330 8.72 -4.95 -17.13
CA ALA A 330 9.64 -4.26 -16.25
C ALA A 330 9.99 -5.12 -15.02
N MET A 331 8.98 -5.78 -14.43
CA MET A 331 9.13 -6.56 -13.20
C MET A 331 9.63 -7.99 -13.42
N GLU A 332 9.66 -8.49 -14.66
CA GLU A 332 10.20 -9.81 -15.05
C GLU A 332 11.67 -9.77 -15.51
N LYS A 333 12.27 -8.58 -15.65
CA LYS A 333 13.66 -8.39 -16.12
C LYS A 333 14.70 -8.46 -15.01
#